data_AF-A0A5B1QJF6-F1
#
_entry.id   AF-A0A5B1QJF6-F1
#
_cell.length_a   1.000
_cell.length_b   1.000
_cell.length_c   1.000
_cell.angle_alpha   90.00
_cell.angle_beta   90.00
_cell.angle_gamma   90.00
#
_symmetry.space_group_name_H-M   'P 1'
#
loop_
_entity.id
_entity.type
_entity.pdbx_description
1 polymer ?
#
loop_
_entity_poly.entity_id
_entity_poly.type
_entity_poly.pdbx_seq_one_letter_code
_entity_poly.pdbx_strand_id
1 'polypeptide(L)'
;MSGYSARPTEYFQIGGYMSHSHFWYTWDQPKLVKDFMGLSEKGLDLVYGIKASGASYLLLPVEDFRRIQQSLRLMWPKKRPFTAQDFISLSPIHFSSSQDFTDKLNYHKVNAKKNKYDSSKANNAFSNENSGEGYPWAAFEFSRLLYHLVQGSVDPGKFGLVRSAAWESAIFFSFTFNIWILEECPTVLDLGFTSASLSSSQPQFENTVHIQASENRTMGNPGVQKTDFQHGETVVLDQDARSARLQSVFSELQSSGKPVVIFVFNEVDTKTILNQHGISTSGWKSGVEALLRAIQIVETGSLETLDTAATHIAVGHGRGHLAADPSPIITPPVDGRRRPLA
;
A
#
# COMPACT_ATOMS: atom_id res chain seq x y z
N MET A 1 -27.48 -1.75 12.33
CA MET A 1 -26.54 -2.89 12.21
C MET A 1 -27.06 -3.78 11.09
N SER A 2 -26.58 -3.61 9.85
CA SER A 2 -26.96 -4.49 8.74
C SER A 2 -26.21 -5.81 8.89
N GLY A 3 -26.93 -6.93 8.77
CA GLY A 3 -26.33 -8.26 8.80
C GLY A 3 -25.31 -8.38 7.67
N TYR A 4 -24.06 -8.64 8.01
CA TYR A 4 -23.04 -9.00 7.04
C TYR A 4 -23.45 -10.31 6.36
N SER A 5 -23.73 -10.23 5.07
CA SER A 5 -24.00 -11.41 4.24
C SER A 5 -22.74 -12.28 4.18
N ALA A 6 -22.83 -13.53 4.61
CA ALA A 6 -21.75 -14.53 4.59
C ALA A 6 -21.25 -14.94 3.19
N ARG A 7 -21.59 -14.19 2.14
CA ARG A 7 -21.18 -14.47 0.77
C ARG A 7 -19.79 -13.85 0.53
N PRO A 8 -18.85 -14.59 -0.08
CA PRO A 8 -17.56 -14.03 -0.45
C PRO A 8 -17.75 -12.85 -1.42
N THR A 9 -16.90 -11.83 -1.31
CA THR A 9 -16.90 -10.72 -2.26
C THR A 9 -16.43 -11.23 -3.62
N GLU A 10 -17.25 -10.98 -4.66
CA GLU A 10 -17.03 -11.47 -6.02
C GLU A 10 -16.70 -10.32 -6.99
N TYR A 11 -15.93 -10.65 -8.04
CA TYR A 11 -15.39 -9.69 -9.00
C TYR A 11 -15.46 -10.16 -10.45
N PHE A 12 -15.78 -9.26 -11.37
CA PHE A 12 -15.59 -9.43 -12.80
C PHE A 12 -14.31 -8.74 -13.28
N GLN A 13 -13.44 -9.49 -13.93
CA GLN A 13 -12.24 -8.93 -14.57
C GLN A 13 -12.58 -8.07 -15.80
N ILE A 14 -12.00 -6.88 -15.84
CA ILE A 14 -12.11 -5.88 -16.91
C ILE A 14 -10.81 -5.84 -17.72
N GLY A 15 -10.90 -6.16 -19.01
CA GLY A 15 -9.73 -6.24 -19.91
C GLY A 15 -8.75 -7.38 -19.60
N GLY A 16 -7.76 -7.54 -20.49
CA GLY A 16 -6.70 -8.54 -20.38
C GLY A 16 -7.10 -9.98 -20.66
N TYR A 17 -6.23 -10.94 -20.29
CA TYR A 17 -6.41 -12.35 -20.65
C TYR A 17 -7.69 -12.94 -20.04
N MET A 18 -8.54 -13.52 -20.89
CA MET A 18 -9.78 -14.21 -20.48
C MET A 18 -10.72 -13.36 -19.60
N SER A 19 -10.77 -12.06 -19.86
CA SER A 19 -11.59 -11.10 -19.11
C SER A 19 -13.10 -11.37 -19.26
N HIS A 20 -13.86 -10.98 -18.24
CA HIS A 20 -15.33 -11.05 -18.30
C HIS A 20 -15.88 -10.00 -19.26
N SER A 21 -15.19 -8.87 -19.39
CA SER A 21 -15.60 -7.80 -20.28
C SER A 21 -15.64 -8.15 -21.78
N HIS A 22 -14.94 -9.22 -22.20
CA HIS A 22 -15.04 -9.71 -23.58
C HIS A 22 -16.44 -10.23 -23.94
N PHE A 23 -17.21 -10.71 -22.95
CA PHE A 23 -18.59 -11.14 -23.16
C PHE A 23 -19.52 -9.98 -23.50
N TRP A 24 -19.17 -8.75 -23.11
CA TRP A 24 -20.01 -7.56 -23.29
C TRP A 24 -19.63 -6.77 -24.54
N TYR A 25 -18.32 -6.62 -24.78
CA TYR A 25 -17.81 -5.71 -25.80
C TYR A 25 -17.06 -6.41 -26.93
N THR A 26 -16.90 -7.74 -26.92
CA THR A 26 -16.26 -8.50 -28.01
C THR A 26 -14.90 -7.90 -28.44
N TRP A 27 -14.08 -7.49 -27.45
CA TRP A 27 -12.79 -6.83 -27.64
C TRP A 27 -12.82 -5.37 -28.12
N ASP A 28 -14.00 -4.73 -28.20
CA ASP A 28 -14.17 -3.29 -28.46
C ASP A 28 -13.81 -2.47 -27.22
N GLN A 29 -12.51 -2.32 -27.00
CA GLN A 29 -11.95 -1.54 -25.89
C GLN A 29 -12.38 -0.05 -25.92
N PRO A 30 -12.40 0.65 -27.08
CA PRO A 30 -12.90 2.03 -27.13
C PRO A 30 -14.33 2.17 -26.61
N LYS A 31 -15.23 1.24 -26.98
CA LYS A 31 -16.60 1.25 -26.47
C LYS A 31 -16.66 0.96 -24.98
N LEU A 32 -15.89 -0.03 -24.50
CA LEU A 32 -15.78 -0.32 -23.07
C LEU A 32 -15.38 0.91 -22.26
N VAL A 33 -14.34 1.63 -22.72
CA VAL A 33 -13.82 2.83 -22.05
C VAL A 33 -14.88 3.92 -22.06
N LYS A 34 -15.48 4.20 -23.23
CA LYS A 34 -16.53 5.21 -23.36
C LYS A 34 -17.70 4.93 -22.43
N ASP A 35 -18.21 3.70 -22.43
CA ASP A 35 -19.40 3.33 -21.68
C ASP A 35 -19.12 3.34 -20.17
N PHE A 36 -17.97 2.83 -19.70
CA PHE A 36 -17.63 2.81 -18.27
C PHE A 36 -17.28 4.20 -17.73
N MET A 37 -16.49 4.98 -18.46
CA MET A 37 -16.16 6.36 -18.05
C MET A 37 -17.37 7.28 -18.15
N GLY A 38 -18.34 6.98 -19.02
CA GLY A 38 -19.60 7.72 -19.12
C GLY A 38 -20.57 7.51 -17.96
N LEU A 39 -20.32 6.56 -17.06
CA LEU A 39 -21.19 6.29 -15.89
C LEU A 39 -21.02 7.31 -14.76
N SER A 40 -19.90 8.03 -14.73
CA SER A 40 -19.55 8.91 -13.61
C SER A 40 -18.67 10.06 -14.09
N GLU A 41 -19.10 11.29 -13.81
CA GLU A 41 -18.31 12.51 -14.07
C GLU A 41 -17.04 12.57 -13.22
N LYS A 42 -17.01 11.86 -12.08
CA LYS A 42 -15.86 11.84 -11.18
C LYS A 42 -14.77 10.87 -11.59
N GLY A 43 -14.98 10.11 -12.67
CA GLY A 43 -14.09 9.01 -13.09
C GLY A 43 -14.60 7.64 -12.67
N LEU A 44 -13.74 6.63 -12.82
CA LEU A 44 -14.08 5.22 -12.64
C LEU A 44 -13.27 4.60 -11.50
N ASP A 45 -13.97 4.07 -10.50
CA ASP A 45 -13.39 3.28 -9.41
C ASP A 45 -13.47 1.78 -9.73
N LEU A 46 -12.32 1.12 -9.71
CA LEU A 46 -12.19 -0.34 -9.81
C LEU A 46 -11.39 -0.87 -8.62
N VAL A 47 -11.29 -2.20 -8.55
CA VAL A 47 -10.39 -2.91 -7.65
C VAL A 47 -9.20 -3.43 -8.45
N TYR A 48 -8.00 -3.26 -7.93
CA TYR A 48 -6.78 -3.83 -8.45
C TYR A 48 -6.42 -5.07 -7.64
N GLY A 49 -6.39 -6.23 -8.30
CA GLY A 49 -6.10 -7.51 -7.66
C GLY A 49 -4.73 -8.05 -8.05
N ILE A 50 -3.95 -8.48 -7.06
CA ILE A 50 -2.66 -9.16 -7.24
C ILE A 50 -2.82 -10.63 -6.83
N LYS A 51 -2.42 -11.56 -7.70
CA LYS A 51 -2.36 -12.99 -7.39
C LYS A 51 -1.06 -13.39 -6.71
N ALA A 52 -1.02 -14.58 -6.13
CA ALA A 52 0.20 -15.16 -5.55
C ALA A 52 1.38 -15.19 -6.53
N SER A 53 1.10 -15.37 -7.81
CA SER A 53 2.09 -15.33 -8.89
C SER A 53 2.67 -13.95 -9.17
N GLY A 54 2.06 -12.88 -8.68
CA GLY A 54 2.35 -11.48 -9.04
C GLY A 54 1.51 -10.94 -10.20
N ALA A 55 0.76 -11.80 -10.89
CA ALA A 55 -0.14 -11.35 -11.94
C ALA A 55 -1.21 -10.38 -11.39
N SER A 56 -1.45 -9.31 -12.12
CA SER A 56 -2.32 -8.21 -11.74
C SER A 56 -3.53 -8.09 -12.67
N TYR A 57 -4.67 -7.68 -12.10
CA TYR A 57 -5.95 -7.62 -12.79
C TYR A 57 -6.77 -6.40 -12.36
N LEU A 58 -7.48 -5.81 -13.32
CA LEU A 58 -8.54 -4.84 -13.05
C LEU A 58 -9.85 -5.57 -12.82
N LEU A 59 -10.50 -5.27 -11.70
CA LEU A 59 -11.63 -6.00 -11.18
C LEU A 59 -12.79 -5.04 -10.88
N LEU A 60 -13.99 -5.44 -11.28
CA LEU A 60 -15.23 -4.74 -10.97
C LEU A 60 -16.01 -5.59 -9.95
N PRO A 61 -16.31 -5.07 -8.74
CA PRO A 61 -17.17 -5.77 -7.80
C PRO A 61 -18.52 -6.13 -8.44
N VAL A 62 -18.98 -7.36 -8.22
CA VAL A 62 -20.25 -7.84 -8.81
C VAL A 62 -21.44 -6.97 -8.41
N GLU A 63 -21.43 -6.43 -7.19
CA GLU A 63 -22.46 -5.51 -6.70
C GLU A 63 -22.50 -4.19 -7.47
N ASP A 64 -21.34 -3.67 -7.88
CA ASP A 64 -21.27 -2.47 -8.72
C ASP A 64 -21.71 -2.81 -10.16
N PHE A 65 -21.39 -4.02 -10.66
CA PHE A 65 -21.80 -4.46 -12.00
C PHE A 65 -23.32 -4.51 -12.19
N ARG A 66 -24.11 -4.86 -11.17
CA ARG A 66 -25.58 -4.90 -11.30
C ARG A 66 -26.17 -3.58 -11.79
N ARG A 67 -25.63 -2.45 -11.32
CA ARG A 67 -26.07 -1.11 -11.74
C ARG A 67 -25.65 -0.81 -13.19
N ILE A 68 -24.43 -1.19 -13.54
CA ILE A 68 -23.87 -1.05 -14.89
C ILE A 68 -24.68 -1.88 -15.89
N GLN A 69 -25.00 -3.12 -15.53
CA GLN A 69 -25.78 -4.04 -16.34
C GLN A 69 -27.14 -3.44 -16.72
N GLN A 70 -27.84 -2.85 -15.77
CA GLN A 70 -29.14 -2.21 -16.01
C GLN A 70 -29.00 -0.97 -16.91
N SER A 71 -28.00 -0.13 -16.63
CA SER A 71 -27.81 1.15 -17.34
C SER A 71 -27.39 0.95 -18.79
N LEU A 72 -26.51 -0.01 -19.06
CA LEU A 72 -25.93 -0.29 -20.37
C LEU A 72 -26.57 -1.49 -21.07
N ARG A 73 -27.58 -2.12 -20.46
CA ARG A 73 -28.27 -3.33 -20.94
C ARG A 73 -27.29 -4.47 -21.28
N LEU A 74 -26.25 -4.65 -20.46
CA LEU A 74 -25.26 -5.70 -20.66
C LEU A 74 -25.81 -7.07 -20.24
N MET A 75 -25.29 -8.13 -20.87
CA MET A 75 -25.59 -9.50 -20.45
C MET A 75 -24.74 -9.91 -19.25
N TRP A 76 -25.27 -10.81 -18.42
CA TRP A 76 -24.48 -11.43 -17.36
C TRP A 76 -23.37 -12.32 -17.96
N PRO A 77 -22.10 -12.21 -17.51
CA PRO A 77 -21.03 -13.09 -17.98
C PRO A 77 -21.34 -14.56 -17.73
N LYS A 78 -21.02 -15.42 -18.70
CA LYS A 78 -21.16 -16.89 -18.53
C LYS A 78 -20.08 -17.47 -17.62
N LYS A 79 -18.89 -16.85 -17.60
CA LYS A 79 -17.78 -17.25 -16.74
C LYS A 79 -18.08 -16.84 -15.29
N ARG A 80 -17.74 -17.72 -14.35
CA ARG A 80 -17.89 -17.44 -12.91
C ARG A 80 -16.99 -16.27 -12.51
N PRO A 81 -17.49 -15.35 -11.66
CA PRO A 81 -16.66 -14.27 -11.14
C PRO A 81 -15.50 -14.83 -10.31
N PHE A 82 -14.46 -14.02 -10.15
CA PHE A 82 -13.43 -14.28 -9.16
C PHE A 82 -13.96 -13.97 -7.76
N THR A 83 -13.35 -14.57 -6.75
CA THR A 83 -13.58 -14.32 -5.34
C THR A 83 -12.41 -13.56 -4.74
N ALA A 84 -12.60 -12.98 -3.55
CA ALA A 84 -11.50 -12.30 -2.85
C ALA A 84 -10.32 -13.24 -2.55
N GLN A 85 -10.59 -14.53 -2.37
CA GLN A 85 -9.58 -15.56 -2.10
C GLN A 85 -8.69 -15.89 -3.30
N ASP A 86 -9.08 -15.50 -4.51
CA ASP A 86 -8.26 -15.68 -5.71
C ASP A 86 -7.07 -14.70 -5.77
N PHE A 87 -6.99 -13.74 -4.84
CA PHE A 87 -6.01 -12.68 -4.81
C PHE A 87 -5.33 -12.59 -3.43
N ILE A 88 -4.02 -12.39 -3.44
CA ILE A 88 -3.28 -12.11 -2.20
C ILE A 88 -3.54 -10.68 -1.74
N SER A 89 -3.73 -9.73 -2.66
CA SER A 89 -4.03 -8.33 -2.35
C SER A 89 -5.08 -7.75 -3.28
N LEU A 90 -5.95 -6.92 -2.71
CA LEU A 90 -7.03 -6.22 -3.38
C LEU A 90 -7.02 -4.78 -2.88
N SER A 91 -6.91 -3.81 -3.77
CA SER A 91 -6.80 -2.40 -3.39
C SER A 91 -7.58 -1.51 -4.37
N PRO A 92 -8.04 -0.31 -3.95
CA PRO A 92 -8.76 0.58 -4.84
C PRO A 92 -7.84 1.12 -5.94
N ILE A 93 -8.36 1.27 -7.15
CA ILE A 93 -7.71 2.01 -8.25
C ILE A 93 -8.72 2.93 -8.92
N HIS A 94 -8.33 4.19 -9.10
CA HIS A 94 -9.18 5.23 -9.65
C HIS A 94 -8.65 5.69 -11.01
N PHE A 95 -9.53 5.86 -11.99
CA PHE A 95 -9.22 6.44 -13.29
C PHE A 95 -9.94 7.77 -13.45
N SER A 96 -9.15 8.84 -13.51
CA SER A 96 -9.68 10.20 -13.66
C SER A 96 -10.09 10.52 -15.10
N SER A 97 -9.51 9.83 -16.08
CA SER A 97 -9.73 10.08 -17.50
C SER A 97 -9.87 8.80 -18.31
N SER A 98 -10.51 8.92 -19.48
CA SER A 98 -10.60 7.83 -20.45
C SER A 98 -9.23 7.40 -20.97
N GLN A 99 -8.26 8.33 -21.00
CA GLN A 99 -6.90 8.04 -21.42
C GLN A 99 -6.19 7.14 -20.41
N ASP A 100 -6.24 7.48 -19.11
CA ASP A 100 -5.63 6.67 -18.05
C ASP A 100 -6.17 5.24 -18.05
N PHE A 101 -7.50 5.11 -18.22
CA PHE A 101 -8.14 3.80 -18.27
C PHE A 101 -7.75 3.03 -19.53
N THR A 102 -7.69 3.70 -20.69
CA THR A 102 -7.23 3.10 -21.96
C THR A 102 -5.79 2.60 -21.85
N ASP A 103 -4.90 3.40 -21.26
CA ASP A 103 -3.49 3.05 -21.10
C ASP A 103 -3.30 1.86 -20.16
N LYS A 104 -4.05 1.81 -19.06
CA LYS A 104 -4.03 0.66 -18.17
C LYS A 104 -4.59 -0.59 -18.85
N LEU A 105 -5.68 -0.50 -19.61
CA LEU A 105 -6.20 -1.63 -20.38
C LEU A 105 -5.20 -2.12 -21.44
N ASN A 106 -4.51 -1.22 -22.12
CA ASN A 106 -3.44 -1.55 -23.07
C ASN A 106 -2.27 -2.25 -22.39
N TYR A 107 -1.92 -1.86 -21.16
CA TYR A 107 -0.89 -2.51 -20.36
C TYR A 107 -1.24 -3.98 -20.04
N HIS A 108 -2.53 -4.27 -19.80
CA HIS A 108 -3.04 -5.63 -19.60
C HIS A 108 -3.40 -6.37 -20.91
N LYS A 109 -3.23 -5.75 -22.08
CA LYS A 109 -3.60 -6.37 -23.36
C LYS A 109 -2.68 -7.54 -23.69
N VAL A 110 -3.30 -8.66 -24.06
CA VAL A 110 -2.59 -9.90 -24.42
C VAL A 110 -1.99 -9.76 -25.81
N ASN A 111 -0.75 -10.21 -25.97
CA ASN A 111 -0.14 -10.32 -27.28
C ASN A 111 -0.71 -11.54 -28.02
N ALA A 112 -1.17 -11.37 -29.26
CA ALA A 112 -1.89 -12.38 -30.05
C ALA A 112 -1.10 -13.69 -30.35
N LYS A 113 0.16 -13.81 -29.91
CA LYS A 113 0.93 -15.04 -30.03
C LYS A 113 0.27 -16.13 -29.17
N LYS A 114 0.16 -17.35 -29.73
CA LYS A 114 -0.58 -18.52 -29.21
C LYS A 114 -0.02 -19.10 -27.90
N ASN A 115 0.13 -18.27 -26.86
CA ASN A 115 0.59 -18.73 -25.57
C ASN A 115 -0.63 -19.19 -24.75
N LYS A 116 -0.46 -20.32 -24.05
CA LYS A 116 -1.43 -20.83 -23.07
C LYS A 116 -1.59 -19.89 -21.86
N TYR A 117 -0.67 -18.93 -21.70
CA TYR A 117 -0.53 -18.06 -20.54
C TYR A 117 -0.77 -16.59 -20.90
N ASP A 118 -1.03 -15.77 -19.88
CA ASP A 118 -1.19 -14.33 -20.03
C ASP A 118 0.13 -13.70 -20.50
N SER A 119 0.14 -13.23 -21.75
CA SER A 119 1.30 -12.63 -22.41
C SER A 119 1.26 -11.10 -22.39
N SER A 120 0.40 -10.51 -21.57
CA SER A 120 0.30 -9.06 -21.42
C SER A 120 1.56 -8.46 -20.81
N LYS A 121 1.82 -7.17 -21.06
CA LYS A 121 2.98 -6.48 -20.48
C LYS A 121 2.91 -6.48 -18.94
N ALA A 122 1.71 -6.44 -18.38
CA ALA A 122 1.47 -6.53 -16.95
C ALA A 122 1.89 -7.88 -16.34
N ASN A 123 1.70 -8.97 -17.08
CA ASN A 123 1.72 -10.32 -16.51
C ASN A 123 2.73 -11.28 -17.15
N ASN A 124 3.48 -10.84 -18.17
CA ASN A 124 4.40 -11.72 -18.92
C ASN A 124 5.53 -12.31 -18.05
N ALA A 125 5.94 -11.63 -16.99
CA ALA A 125 6.94 -12.12 -16.04
C ALA A 125 6.39 -13.24 -15.13
N PHE A 126 5.07 -13.33 -14.96
CA PHE A 126 4.41 -14.15 -13.95
C PHE A 126 3.76 -15.42 -14.53
N SER A 127 4.35 -15.96 -15.60
CA SER A 127 3.84 -17.17 -16.26
C SER A 127 3.86 -18.44 -15.39
N ASN A 128 4.63 -18.42 -14.29
CA ASN A 128 4.65 -19.49 -13.29
C ASN A 128 3.78 -19.07 -12.09
N GLU A 129 2.67 -19.78 -11.85
CA GLU A 129 1.69 -19.40 -10.82
C GLU A 129 2.24 -19.46 -9.37
N ASN A 130 3.40 -20.07 -9.14
CA ASN A 130 3.96 -20.36 -7.83
C ASN A 130 5.35 -19.74 -7.58
N SER A 131 5.73 -18.66 -8.28
CA SER A 131 7.06 -18.06 -8.08
C SER A 131 7.21 -17.39 -6.70
N GLY A 132 6.12 -17.12 -5.97
CA GLY A 132 6.14 -16.36 -4.72
C GLY A 132 6.47 -14.87 -4.91
N GLU A 133 6.65 -14.43 -6.15
CA GLU A 133 7.06 -13.07 -6.51
C GLU A 133 5.93 -12.05 -6.36
N GLY A 134 4.70 -12.48 -6.08
CA GLY A 134 3.58 -11.56 -5.90
C GLY A 134 3.62 -10.77 -4.59
N TYR A 135 4.31 -11.26 -3.56
CA TYR A 135 4.27 -10.65 -2.23
C TYR A 135 4.83 -9.22 -2.18
N PRO A 136 5.98 -8.90 -2.79
CA PRO A 136 6.48 -7.52 -2.85
C PRO A 136 5.49 -6.55 -3.49
N TRP A 137 4.80 -6.96 -4.55
CA TRP A 137 3.78 -6.16 -5.22
C TRP A 137 2.55 -5.98 -4.33
N ALA A 138 2.11 -7.06 -3.69
CA ALA A 138 1.00 -7.03 -2.74
C ALA A 138 1.26 -6.14 -1.52
N ALA A 139 2.49 -6.07 -1.02
CA ALA A 139 2.87 -5.25 0.13
C ALA A 139 2.60 -3.75 -0.10
N PHE A 140 2.94 -3.25 -1.28
CA PHE A 140 2.60 -1.89 -1.69
C PHE A 140 1.07 -1.69 -1.72
N GLU A 141 0.36 -2.65 -2.30
CA GLU A 141 -1.09 -2.58 -2.45
C GLU A 141 -1.84 -2.67 -1.11
N PHE A 142 -1.34 -3.43 -0.14
CA PHE A 142 -1.85 -3.41 1.23
C PHE A 142 -1.68 -2.05 1.90
N SER A 143 -0.54 -1.40 1.68
CA SER A 143 -0.28 -0.05 2.22
C SER A 143 -1.24 0.99 1.61
N ARG A 144 -1.47 0.91 0.28
CA ARG A 144 -2.48 1.73 -0.41
C ARG A 144 -3.88 1.51 0.16
N LEU A 145 -4.27 0.25 0.35
CA LEU A 145 -5.57 -0.09 0.91
C LEU A 145 -5.73 0.43 2.34
N LEU A 146 -4.72 0.23 3.20
CA LEU A 146 -4.74 0.72 4.58
C LEU A 146 -4.98 2.23 4.64
N TYR A 147 -4.27 3.00 3.79
CA TYR A 147 -4.45 4.44 3.68
C TYR A 147 -5.91 4.83 3.37
N HIS A 148 -6.54 4.16 2.40
CA HIS A 148 -7.93 4.44 2.03
C HIS A 148 -8.94 4.01 3.11
N LEU A 149 -8.67 2.91 3.81
CA LEU A 149 -9.51 2.42 4.90
C LEU A 149 -9.49 3.39 6.10
N VAL A 150 -8.30 3.83 6.47
CA VAL A 150 -8.08 4.88 7.49
C VAL A 150 -8.87 6.14 7.15
N GLN A 151 -8.80 6.59 5.90
CA GLN A 151 -9.52 7.80 5.47
C GLN A 151 -11.04 7.62 5.40
N GLY A 152 -11.54 6.39 5.55
CA GLY A 152 -12.94 6.06 5.33
C GLY A 152 -13.38 6.30 3.88
N SER A 153 -12.45 6.35 2.93
CA SER A 153 -12.77 6.65 1.54
C SER A 153 -13.28 5.42 0.77
N VAL A 154 -13.15 4.22 1.35
CA VAL A 154 -13.58 2.96 0.73
C VAL A 154 -14.25 2.03 1.74
N ASP A 155 -15.14 1.18 1.25
CA ASP A 155 -15.80 0.13 2.04
C ASP A 155 -14.89 -1.12 2.13
N PRO A 156 -14.49 -1.56 3.35
CA PRO A 156 -13.69 -2.77 3.53
C PRO A 156 -14.28 -4.02 2.86
N GLY A 157 -15.61 -4.13 2.82
CA GLY A 157 -16.31 -5.29 2.24
C GLY A 157 -16.00 -5.47 0.75
N LYS A 158 -15.74 -4.38 0.03
CA LYS A 158 -15.34 -4.42 -1.39
C LYS A 158 -14.00 -5.09 -1.64
N PHE A 159 -13.17 -5.29 -0.61
CA PHE A 159 -11.85 -5.91 -0.70
C PHE A 159 -11.79 -7.26 0.02
N GLY A 160 -12.96 -7.83 0.36
CA GLY A 160 -13.04 -9.09 1.11
C GLY A 160 -12.55 -8.96 2.56
N LEU A 161 -12.60 -7.74 3.12
CA LEU A 161 -12.16 -7.45 4.48
C LEU A 161 -13.38 -7.18 5.37
N VAL A 162 -13.22 -7.53 6.65
CA VAL A 162 -14.17 -7.18 7.70
C VAL A 162 -13.57 -6.07 8.53
N ARG A 163 -14.36 -5.04 8.82
CA ARG A 163 -13.92 -3.94 9.67
C ARG A 163 -13.61 -4.48 11.07
N SER A 164 -12.36 -4.32 11.51
CA SER A 164 -11.91 -4.77 12.83
C SER A 164 -11.55 -3.58 13.72
N ALA A 165 -11.66 -3.74 15.04
CA ALA A 165 -11.21 -2.71 15.99
C ALA A 165 -9.68 -2.52 15.95
N ALA A 166 -8.93 -3.55 15.50
CA ALA A 166 -7.48 -3.54 15.48
C ALA A 166 -6.94 -2.39 14.63
N TRP A 167 -7.31 -2.29 13.36
CA TRP A 167 -6.80 -1.23 12.49
C TRP A 167 -7.36 0.16 12.77
N GLU A 168 -8.49 0.28 13.49
CA GLU A 168 -9.10 1.56 13.85
C GLU A 168 -8.39 2.17 15.05
N SER A 169 -7.89 1.30 15.93
CA SER A 169 -7.13 1.66 17.12
C SER A 169 -5.62 1.72 16.88
N ALA A 170 -5.14 1.39 15.67
CA ALA A 170 -3.73 1.28 15.38
C ALA A 170 -2.99 2.61 15.62
N ILE A 171 -1.82 2.53 16.24
CA ILE A 171 -0.90 3.65 16.40
C ILE A 171 0.02 3.66 15.18
N PHE A 172 0.19 4.84 14.58
CA PHE A 172 1.07 5.00 13.44
C PHE A 172 2.33 5.70 13.91
N PHE A 173 3.49 5.13 13.59
CA PHE A 173 4.78 5.63 14.05
C PHE A 173 5.73 5.69 12.87
N SER A 174 6.31 6.85 12.57
CA SER A 174 7.36 6.96 11.57
C SER A 174 8.70 7.00 12.26
N PHE A 175 9.65 6.19 11.79
CA PHE A 175 11.01 6.15 12.30
C PHE A 175 11.99 6.28 11.13
N THR A 176 12.92 7.23 11.24
CA THR A 176 13.94 7.50 10.24
C THR A 176 15.29 7.75 10.92
N PHE A 177 16.36 7.52 10.18
CA PHE A 177 17.72 7.74 10.63
C PHE A 177 18.62 7.99 9.44
N ASN A 178 19.71 8.73 9.68
CA ASN A 178 20.82 8.83 8.75
C ASN A 178 22.00 8.03 9.28
N ILE A 179 22.60 7.22 8.42
CA ILE A 179 23.83 6.47 8.71
C ILE A 179 25.01 7.07 7.95
N TRP A 180 26.19 6.87 8.52
CA TRP A 180 27.47 7.14 7.87
C TRP A 180 27.77 6.10 6.81
N ILE A 181 27.85 6.51 5.54
CA ILE A 181 27.95 5.57 4.41
C ILE A 181 29.35 4.98 4.18
N LEU A 182 30.39 5.50 4.84
CA LEU A 182 31.78 5.09 4.60
C LEU A 182 32.24 3.91 5.46
N GLU A 183 31.43 3.46 6.41
CA GLU A 183 31.80 2.37 7.33
C GLU A 183 31.01 1.09 7.03
N GLU A 184 31.66 -0.06 7.24
CA GLU A 184 31.01 -1.38 7.14
C GLU A 184 29.96 -1.58 8.25
N CYS A 185 30.16 -0.94 9.40
CA CYS A 185 29.20 -0.90 10.49
C CYS A 185 28.39 0.40 10.41
N PRO A 186 27.05 0.36 10.39
CA PRO A 186 26.24 1.57 10.26
C PRO A 186 26.37 2.43 11.53
N THR A 187 27.11 3.53 11.43
CA THR A 187 27.19 4.54 12.47
C THR A 187 26.05 5.54 12.30
N VAL A 188 25.16 5.65 13.29
CA VAL A 188 24.01 6.57 13.25
C VAL A 188 24.48 8.02 13.45
N LEU A 189 24.13 8.89 12.52
CA LEU A 189 24.44 10.33 12.57
C LEU A 189 23.35 11.10 13.31
N ASP A 190 22.10 10.80 13.00
CA ASP A 190 20.91 11.37 13.59
C ASP A 190 19.73 10.42 13.36
N LEU A 191 18.67 10.62 14.12
CA LEU A 191 17.41 9.92 13.96
C LEU A 191 16.22 10.84 14.20
N GLY A 192 15.09 10.48 13.63
CA GLY A 192 13.85 11.20 13.79
C GLY A 192 12.69 10.25 13.93
N PHE A 193 11.70 10.66 14.72
CA PHE A 193 10.45 9.92 14.81
C PHE A 193 9.26 10.83 15.08
N THR A 194 8.08 10.33 14.75
CA THR A 194 6.80 10.96 15.08
C THR A 194 5.74 9.89 15.22
N SER A 195 4.81 10.08 16.15
CA SER A 195 3.59 9.29 16.23
C SER A 195 2.46 10.04 15.51
N ALA A 196 1.46 9.30 15.05
CA ALA A 196 0.24 9.85 14.51
C ALA A 196 -0.98 9.06 14.98
N SER A 197 -2.05 9.79 15.26
CA SER A 197 -3.38 9.25 15.52
C SER A 197 -4.31 9.59 14.36
N LEU A 198 -5.17 8.62 14.01
CA LEU A 198 -6.09 8.71 12.87
C LEU A 198 -7.54 8.88 13.32
N SER A 199 -7.74 9.49 14.50
CA SER A 199 -9.05 9.74 15.11
C SER A 199 -9.92 10.77 14.35
N SER A 200 -9.38 11.44 13.33
CA SER A 200 -10.06 12.47 12.56
C SER A 200 -9.82 12.32 11.05
N SER A 201 -10.53 13.10 10.21
CA SER A 201 -10.33 13.13 8.76
C SER A 201 -8.91 13.55 8.33
N GLN A 202 -8.12 14.09 9.26
CA GLN A 202 -6.71 14.39 9.05
C GLN A 202 -5.84 13.68 10.12
N PRO A 203 -4.64 13.21 9.74
CA PRO A 203 -3.70 12.68 10.71
C PRO A 203 -3.29 13.77 11.70
N GLN A 204 -3.36 13.45 12.99
CA GLN A 204 -2.82 14.31 14.04
C GLN A 204 -1.44 13.78 14.42
N PHE A 205 -0.41 14.57 14.13
CA PHE A 205 0.97 14.23 14.47
C PHE A 205 1.29 14.64 15.89
N GLU A 206 1.94 13.73 16.61
CA GLU A 206 2.34 13.88 18.00
C GLU A 206 3.81 13.45 18.14
N ASN A 207 4.46 13.93 19.20
CA ASN A 207 5.79 13.50 19.61
C ASN A 207 6.83 13.53 18.47
N THR A 208 6.80 14.56 17.61
CA THR A 208 7.78 14.73 16.55
C THR A 208 9.11 15.15 17.15
N VAL A 209 10.13 14.31 17.02
CA VAL A 209 11.46 14.52 17.60
C VAL A 209 12.53 14.28 16.55
N HIS A 210 13.54 15.14 16.56
CA HIS A 210 14.81 14.93 15.85
C HIS A 210 15.95 14.89 16.87
N ILE A 211 16.76 13.83 16.82
CA ILE A 211 17.88 13.58 17.73
C ILE A 211 19.17 13.54 16.90
N GLN A 212 20.08 14.46 17.18
CA GLN A 212 21.43 14.44 16.62
C GLN A 212 22.39 13.73 17.57
N ALA A 213 23.22 12.83 17.03
CA ALA A 213 24.25 12.15 17.81
C ALA A 213 25.36 13.15 18.21
N SER A 214 25.60 13.30 19.51
CA SER A 214 26.60 14.23 20.06
C SER A 214 28.02 13.92 19.57
N GLU A 215 28.33 12.63 19.53
CA GLU A 215 29.61 12.03 19.11
C GLU A 215 29.88 12.24 17.62
N ASN A 216 28.82 12.33 16.81
CA ASN A 216 28.91 12.42 15.34
C ASN A 216 28.46 13.79 14.83
N ARG A 217 28.40 14.83 15.69
CA ARG A 217 27.83 16.13 15.32
C ARG A 217 28.49 16.77 14.09
N THR A 218 29.80 16.55 13.94
CA THR A 218 30.62 17.08 12.83
C THR A 218 30.66 16.17 11.61
N MET A 219 30.18 14.93 11.72
CA MET A 219 30.11 14.00 10.59
C MET A 219 28.94 14.36 9.68
N GLY A 220 29.09 14.18 8.37
CA GLY A 220 28.04 14.42 7.37
C GLY A 220 28.41 13.80 6.03
N ASN A 221 27.48 13.07 5.41
CA ASN A 221 27.78 12.28 4.22
C ASN A 221 28.35 13.18 3.11
N PRO A 222 29.42 12.77 2.39
CA PRO A 222 30.04 13.61 1.38
C PRO A 222 29.04 14.12 0.33
N GLY A 223 29.04 15.44 0.09
CA GLY A 223 28.14 16.08 -0.87
C GLY A 223 26.69 16.25 -0.39
N VAL A 224 26.35 15.83 0.84
CA VAL A 224 25.01 16.02 1.42
C VAL A 224 25.02 17.23 2.34
N GLN A 225 24.17 18.21 2.03
CA GLN A 225 23.96 19.36 2.90
C GLN A 225 23.01 19.00 4.04
N LYS A 226 23.41 19.28 5.29
CA LYS A 226 22.51 19.17 6.44
C LYS A 226 21.41 20.23 6.32
N THR A 227 20.17 19.81 6.58
CA THR A 227 19.01 20.70 6.58
C THR A 227 18.48 20.84 8.00
N ASP A 228 17.91 22.01 8.30
CA ASP A 228 17.33 22.26 9.61
C ASP A 228 16.01 21.49 9.76
N PHE A 229 15.78 20.97 10.97
CA PHE A 229 14.54 20.30 11.31
C PHE A 229 13.39 21.32 11.37
N GLN A 230 12.35 21.12 10.57
CA GLN A 230 11.27 22.10 10.37
C GLN A 230 10.06 21.91 11.31
N HIS A 231 10.04 20.86 12.11
CA HIS A 231 8.85 20.45 12.89
C HIS A 231 9.06 20.53 14.41
N GLY A 232 10.10 21.23 14.86
CA GLY A 232 10.42 21.40 16.27
C GLY A 232 11.89 21.67 16.51
N GLU A 233 12.36 21.31 17.71
CA GLU A 233 13.76 21.47 18.09
C GLU A 233 14.55 20.18 17.88
N THR A 234 15.81 20.33 17.45
CA THR A 234 16.76 19.22 17.42
C THR A 234 17.39 19.06 18.80
N VAL A 235 17.30 17.85 19.36
CA VAL A 235 17.96 17.53 20.63
C VAL A 235 19.28 16.84 20.34
N VAL A 236 20.35 17.27 21.01
CA VAL A 236 21.66 16.62 20.89
C VAL A 236 21.83 15.67 22.07
N LEU A 237 21.97 14.37 21.79
CA LEU A 237 22.10 13.34 22.82
C LEU A 237 23.33 12.45 22.54
N ASP A 238 23.97 11.99 23.60
CA ASP A 238 24.94 10.90 23.52
C ASP A 238 24.25 9.54 23.28
N GLN A 239 25.06 8.50 23.05
CA GLN A 239 24.57 7.15 22.75
C GLN A 239 23.67 6.59 23.86
N ASP A 240 24.01 6.81 25.13
CA ASP A 240 23.28 6.24 26.27
C ASP A 240 21.92 6.93 26.45
N ALA A 241 21.89 8.26 26.41
CA ALA A 241 20.66 9.05 26.49
C ALA A 241 19.75 8.78 25.28
N ARG A 242 20.33 8.65 24.08
CA ARG A 242 19.59 8.28 22.86
C ARG A 242 18.95 6.89 23.00
N SER A 243 19.71 5.91 23.48
CA SER A 243 19.22 4.53 23.72
C SER A 243 18.08 4.53 24.74
N ALA A 244 18.26 5.19 25.88
CA ALA A 244 17.24 5.29 26.92
C ALA A 244 15.96 5.96 26.40
N ARG A 245 16.09 7.02 25.58
CA ARG A 245 14.94 7.70 24.98
C ARG A 245 14.17 6.79 24.03
N LEU A 246 14.86 6.09 23.12
CA LEU A 246 14.22 5.15 22.20
C LEU A 246 13.55 3.99 22.96
N GLN A 247 14.25 3.39 23.94
CA GLN A 247 13.69 2.32 24.77
C GLN A 247 12.40 2.77 25.47
N SER A 248 12.38 3.97 26.03
CA SER A 248 11.17 4.55 26.65
C SER A 248 10.02 4.65 25.65
N VAL A 249 10.27 5.22 24.46
CA VAL A 249 9.24 5.41 23.42
C VAL A 249 8.69 4.06 22.95
N PHE A 250 9.55 3.10 22.65
CA PHE A 250 9.12 1.78 22.18
C PHE A 250 8.45 0.96 23.30
N SER A 251 8.83 1.13 24.56
CA SER A 251 8.13 0.51 25.70
C SER A 251 6.72 1.07 25.88
N GLU A 252 6.54 2.38 25.68
CA GLU A 252 5.22 3.01 25.68
C GLU A 252 4.34 2.48 24.55
N LEU A 253 4.88 2.39 23.32
CA LEU A 253 4.17 1.82 22.18
C LEU A 253 3.74 0.37 22.44
N GLN A 254 4.64 -0.46 22.98
CA GLN A 254 4.37 -1.87 23.30
C GLN A 254 3.35 -2.03 24.43
N SER A 255 3.41 -1.19 25.47
CA SER A 255 2.49 -1.24 26.60
C SER A 255 1.10 -0.67 26.30
N SER A 256 0.92 0.00 25.16
CA SER A 256 -0.37 0.56 24.74
C SER A 256 -1.47 -0.48 24.53
N GLY A 257 -1.11 -1.75 24.28
CA GLY A 257 -2.04 -2.83 23.96
C GLY A 257 -2.74 -2.67 22.59
N LYS A 258 -2.33 -1.69 21.79
CA LYS A 258 -2.85 -1.42 20.44
C LYS A 258 -1.87 -1.91 19.38
N PRO A 259 -2.33 -2.30 18.18
CA PRO A 259 -1.44 -2.55 17.06
C PRO A 259 -0.60 -1.30 16.75
N VAL A 260 0.68 -1.49 16.45
CA VAL A 260 1.59 -0.40 16.07
C VAL A 260 2.04 -0.63 14.63
N VAL A 261 1.85 0.36 13.77
CA VAL A 261 2.36 0.36 12.39
C VAL A 261 3.54 1.31 12.30
N ILE A 262 4.73 0.76 12.09
CA ILE A 262 5.99 1.50 12.00
C ILE A 262 6.34 1.71 10.54
N PHE A 263 6.38 2.96 10.09
CA PHE A 263 6.87 3.34 8.76
C PHE A 263 8.38 3.52 8.77
N VAL A 264 9.07 2.74 7.94
CA VAL A 264 10.53 2.73 7.82
C VAL A 264 10.96 2.71 6.35
N PHE A 265 12.15 3.20 6.05
CA PHE A 265 12.71 3.14 4.68
C PHE A 265 13.37 1.79 4.37
N ASN A 266 14.18 1.26 5.29
CA ASN A 266 14.83 -0.04 5.16
C ASN A 266 14.59 -0.86 6.43
N GLU A 267 13.81 -1.94 6.32
CA GLU A 267 13.46 -2.79 7.46
C GLU A 267 14.68 -3.44 8.12
N VAL A 268 15.65 -3.92 7.33
CA VAL A 268 16.82 -4.64 7.83
C VAL A 268 17.71 -3.71 8.64
N ASP A 269 18.01 -2.52 8.10
CA ASP A 269 18.83 -1.52 8.79
C ASP A 269 18.10 -1.01 10.04
N THR A 270 16.79 -0.79 9.93
CA THR A 270 15.97 -0.35 11.07
C THR A 270 16.01 -1.36 12.20
N LYS A 271 15.79 -2.65 11.91
CA LYS A 271 15.88 -3.71 12.93
C LYS A 271 17.27 -3.75 13.57
N THR A 272 18.32 -3.64 12.76
CA THR A 272 19.71 -3.61 13.24
C THR A 272 19.94 -2.45 14.22
N ILE A 273 19.56 -1.23 13.84
CA ILE A 273 19.75 -0.03 14.67
C ILE A 273 18.92 -0.10 15.95
N LEU A 274 17.66 -0.54 15.87
CA LEU A 274 16.81 -0.68 17.06
C LEU A 274 17.36 -1.74 18.02
N ASN A 275 17.86 -2.88 17.51
CA ASN A 275 18.50 -3.90 18.32
C ASN A 275 19.78 -3.39 19.00
N GLN A 276 20.59 -2.56 18.30
CA GLN A 276 21.76 -1.90 18.91
C GLN A 276 21.38 -0.96 20.07
N HIS A 277 20.17 -0.39 20.02
CA HIS A 277 19.59 0.41 21.11
C HIS A 277 18.82 -0.45 22.14
N GLY A 278 18.95 -1.78 22.11
CA GLY A 278 18.35 -2.69 23.08
C GLY A 278 16.84 -2.92 22.89
N ILE A 279 16.28 -2.55 21.74
CA ILE A 279 14.86 -2.75 21.43
C ILE A 279 14.72 -4.06 20.67
N SER A 280 14.02 -5.04 21.27
CA SER A 280 13.79 -6.33 20.62
C SER A 280 12.80 -6.21 19.46
N THR A 281 13.21 -6.69 18.29
CA THR A 281 12.41 -6.67 17.05
C THR A 281 11.98 -8.07 16.55
N SER A 282 12.29 -9.13 17.32
CA SER A 282 12.12 -10.53 16.89
C SER A 282 10.67 -10.94 16.63
N GLY A 283 9.70 -10.31 17.29
CA GLY A 283 8.27 -10.56 17.12
C GLY A 283 7.57 -9.69 16.07
N TRP A 284 8.30 -8.79 15.40
CA TRP A 284 7.68 -7.81 14.51
C TRP A 284 7.34 -8.43 13.16
N LYS A 285 6.14 -8.12 12.64
CA LYS A 285 5.67 -8.60 11.34
C LYS A 285 5.99 -7.59 10.25
N SER A 286 6.48 -8.06 9.11
CA SER A 286 6.67 -7.22 7.93
C SER A 286 5.34 -6.97 7.22
N GLY A 287 5.14 -5.74 6.76
CA GLY A 287 3.92 -5.31 6.08
C GLY A 287 2.70 -5.17 6.99
N VAL A 288 1.58 -4.76 6.39
CA VAL A 288 0.31 -4.47 7.09
C VAL A 288 -0.77 -5.51 6.81
N GLU A 289 -0.47 -6.56 6.05
CA GLU A 289 -1.46 -7.60 5.70
C GLU A 289 -2.09 -8.24 6.94
N ALA A 290 -1.26 -8.67 7.89
CA ALA A 290 -1.74 -9.32 9.10
C ALA A 290 -2.62 -8.37 9.95
N LEU A 291 -2.41 -7.06 9.88
CA LEU A 291 -3.28 -6.06 10.49
C LEU A 291 -4.62 -5.97 9.73
N LEU A 292 -4.57 -5.92 8.40
CA LEU A 292 -5.75 -5.84 7.54
C LEU A 292 -6.66 -7.08 7.64
N ARG A 293 -6.05 -8.25 7.80
CA ARG A 293 -6.73 -9.54 7.89
C ARG A 293 -6.96 -10.01 9.32
N ALA A 294 -6.70 -9.16 10.32
CA ALA A 294 -6.99 -9.45 11.70
C ALA A 294 -8.52 -9.50 11.89
N ILE A 295 -9.10 -10.66 11.60
CA ILE A 295 -10.47 -10.96 12.00
C ILE A 295 -10.40 -11.16 13.51
N GLN A 296 -11.11 -10.33 14.26
CA GLN A 296 -11.45 -10.67 15.63
C GLN A 296 -12.28 -11.95 15.54
N ILE A 297 -11.66 -13.10 15.85
CA ILE A 297 -12.37 -14.36 16.05
C ILE A 297 -13.16 -14.17 17.35
N VAL A 298 -14.27 -13.47 17.26
CA VAL A 298 -15.28 -13.39 18.29
C VAL A 298 -16.37 -14.31 17.79
N GLU A 299 -16.55 -15.42 18.49
CA GLU A 299 -17.58 -16.46 18.26
C GLU A 299 -17.28 -17.51 17.18
N THR A 300 -16.41 -18.48 17.50
CA THR A 300 -16.77 -19.93 17.55
C THR A 300 -15.58 -20.78 18.00
N GLY A 301 -15.47 -21.04 19.31
CA GLY A 301 -15.04 -22.32 19.88
C GLY A 301 -13.63 -22.92 19.64
N SER A 302 -12.79 -22.42 18.73
CA SER A 302 -11.43 -22.91 18.54
C SER A 302 -10.42 -21.75 18.58
N LEU A 303 -9.73 -21.65 19.72
CA LEU A 303 -8.78 -20.61 20.06
C LEU A 303 -7.42 -20.84 19.37
N GLU A 304 -7.19 -20.12 18.27
CA GLU A 304 -5.88 -19.54 18.04
C GLU A 304 -6.01 -18.03 18.26
N THR A 305 -5.52 -17.54 19.40
CA THR A 305 -5.40 -16.10 19.67
C THR A 305 -4.42 -15.52 18.66
N LEU A 306 -4.94 -14.91 17.59
CA LEU A 306 -4.17 -13.96 16.80
C LEU A 306 -3.75 -12.83 17.73
N ASP A 307 -2.45 -12.63 17.88
CA ASP A 307 -1.87 -11.55 18.66
C ASP A 307 -2.32 -10.20 18.11
N THR A 308 -3.35 -9.62 18.71
CA THR A 308 -3.94 -8.33 18.33
C THR A 308 -3.08 -7.15 18.76
N ALA A 309 -2.02 -7.36 19.55
CA ALA A 309 -1.08 -6.33 19.97
C ALA A 309 0.23 -6.34 19.15
N ALA A 310 0.25 -7.06 18.01
CA ALA A 310 1.44 -7.19 17.20
C ALA A 310 1.93 -5.84 16.64
N THR A 311 3.26 -5.67 16.64
CA THR A 311 3.94 -4.59 15.93
C THR A 311 4.15 -4.98 14.47
N HIS A 312 3.70 -4.11 13.57
CA HIS A 312 3.81 -4.22 12.12
C HIS A 312 4.82 -3.20 11.60
N ILE A 313 5.69 -3.61 10.69
CA ILE A 313 6.64 -2.72 10.01
C ILE A 313 6.16 -2.53 8.58
N ALA A 314 5.69 -1.33 8.27
CA ALA A 314 5.39 -0.91 6.92
C ALA A 314 6.66 -0.33 6.27
N VAL A 315 7.19 -1.02 5.26
CA VAL A 315 8.37 -0.56 4.53
C VAL A 315 7.96 0.37 3.40
N GLY A 316 8.32 1.64 3.53
CA GLY A 316 8.32 2.58 2.42
C GLY A 316 9.43 2.19 1.46
N HIS A 317 9.08 1.54 0.36
CA HIS A 317 10.05 1.29 -0.70
C HIS A 317 10.38 2.64 -1.36
N GLY A 318 11.49 3.25 -0.94
CA GLY A 318 12.15 4.25 -1.78
C GLY A 318 12.42 3.63 -3.14
N ARG A 319 12.21 4.38 -4.22
CA ARG A 319 12.51 3.93 -5.59
C ARG A 319 14.03 3.69 -5.77
N GLY A 320 14.54 2.59 -5.22
CA GLY A 320 15.84 2.02 -5.53
C GLY A 320 15.64 0.85 -6.48
N HIS A 321 15.84 1.08 -7.78
CA HIS A 321 16.08 0.05 -8.80
C HIS A 321 15.12 -1.16 -8.91
N LEU A 322 13.83 -1.02 -8.59
CA LEU A 322 12.80 -1.86 -9.21
C LEU A 322 12.39 -1.20 -10.53
N ALA A 323 12.39 -1.99 -11.61
CA ALA A 323 12.12 -1.55 -12.97
C ALA A 323 10.97 -0.53 -13.02
N ALA A 324 11.21 0.58 -13.71
CA ALA A 324 10.28 1.68 -13.87
C ALA A 324 8.86 1.18 -14.14
N ASP A 325 7.95 1.42 -13.19
CA ASP A 325 6.54 1.54 -13.51
C ASP A 325 6.40 2.72 -14.49
N PRO A 326 5.94 2.50 -15.74
CA PRO A 326 5.84 3.58 -16.72
C PRO A 326 4.62 4.48 -16.51
N SER A 327 3.98 4.46 -15.33
CA SER A 327 2.89 5.39 -15.03
C SER A 327 3.19 6.24 -13.77
N PRO A 328 4.10 7.22 -13.84
CA PRO A 328 3.92 8.39 -13.00
C PRO A 328 2.64 9.09 -13.48
N ILE A 329 1.75 9.40 -12.55
CA ILE A 329 0.71 10.41 -12.73
C ILE A 329 1.37 11.61 -13.40
N ILE A 330 1.01 11.88 -14.66
CA ILE A 330 1.54 13.00 -15.43
C ILE A 330 0.94 14.27 -14.83
N THR A 331 1.69 14.94 -13.95
CA THR A 331 1.45 16.35 -13.69
C THR A 331 1.73 17.13 -14.98
N PRO A 332 0.81 17.97 -15.47
CA PRO A 332 1.05 18.75 -16.67
C PRO A 332 2.22 19.73 -16.44
N PRO A 333 3.05 19.99 -17.46
CA PRO A 333 4.12 20.97 -17.34
C PRO A 333 3.53 22.37 -17.12
N VAL A 334 3.96 23.04 -16.05
CA VAL A 334 3.77 24.48 -15.88
C VAL A 334 4.66 25.16 -16.90
N ASP A 335 4.04 25.71 -17.95
CA ASP A 335 4.74 26.42 -19.03
C ASP A 335 5.21 27.79 -18.53
N GLY A 336 6.40 27.80 -17.92
CA GLY A 336 7.09 28.99 -17.45
C GLY A 336 8.04 29.54 -18.52
N ARG A 337 7.52 30.16 -19.58
CA ARG A 337 8.30 31.08 -20.43
C ARG A 337 7.66 32.45 -20.48
N ARG A 338 8.05 33.30 -19.53
CA ARG A 338 8.00 34.76 -19.74
C ARG A 338 9.03 35.10 -20.82
N ARG A 339 8.57 35.66 -21.93
CA ARG A 339 9.44 36.40 -22.85
C ARG A 339 9.89 37.70 -22.17
N PRO A 340 11.14 38.16 -22.37
CA PRO A 340 11.49 39.52 -22.07
C PRO A 340 10.85 40.43 -23.13
N LEU A 341 10.22 41.51 -22.68
CA LEU A 341 9.84 42.64 -23.52
C LEU A 341 11.11 43.43 -23.85
N ALA A 342 11.31 43.70 -25.14
CA ALA A 342 12.03 44.87 -25.63
C ALA A 342 10.97 45.85 -26.16
#